data_AF-A0A8T5L5X5-F1
#
_entry.id   AF-A0A8T5L5X5-F1
#
_cell.length_a   1.000
_cell.length_b   1.000
_cell.length_c   1.000
_cell.angle_alpha   90.00
_cell.angle_beta   90.00
_cell.angle_gamma   90.00
#
_symmetry.space_group_name_H-M   'P 1'
#
loop_
_entity.id
_entity.type
_entity.pdbx_description
1 polymer ?
#
loop_
_entity_poly.entity_id
_entity_poly.type
_entity_poly.pdbx_seq_one_letter_code
_entity_poly.pdbx_strand_id
1 'polypeptide(L)'
;MIKKINKYMIATKAIHKLGDISSDEPDLCYVSEEHEDYYIGSWVTGFGFIRVKFPKETTRELTKEEVEYYNKQRIQIGSGPILSLKVD
;
A
#
# COMPACT_ATOMS: atom_id res chain seq x y z
N MET A 1 5.19 -9.79 -18.06
CA MET A 1 5.27 -8.38 -18.52
C MET A 1 5.21 -7.48 -17.29
N ILE A 2 6.08 -6.47 -17.18
CA ILE A 2 6.05 -5.52 -16.03
C ILE A 2 5.25 -4.30 -16.47
N LYS A 3 4.17 -3.99 -15.77
CA LYS A 3 3.35 -2.80 -16.04
C LYS A 3 3.61 -1.77 -14.95
N LYS A 4 4.03 -0.57 -15.36
CA LYS A 4 4.12 0.57 -14.45
C LYS A 4 2.71 1.08 -14.16
N ILE A 5 2.39 1.22 -12.88
CA ILE A 5 1.11 1.73 -12.37
C ILE A 5 1.39 2.70 -11.24
N ASN A 6 0.40 3.49 -10.82
CA ASN A 6 0.49 4.35 -9.65
C ASN A 6 -0.90 4.31 -9.01
N LYS A 7 -1.10 3.43 -8.04
CA LYS A 7 -2.40 3.22 -7.41
C LYS A 7 -2.25 3.00 -5.92
N TYR A 8 -3.23 3.46 -5.17
CA TYR A 8 -3.43 3.02 -3.80
C TYR A 8 -4.25 1.72 -3.81
N MET A 9 -3.91 0.80 -2.92
CA MET A 9 -4.58 -0.49 -2.75
C MET A 9 -4.62 -0.87 -1.27
N ILE A 10 -5.39 -1.89 -0.93
CA ILE A 10 -5.42 -2.51 0.39
C ILE A 10 -4.77 -3.89 0.30
N ALA A 11 -3.87 -4.19 1.23
CA ALA A 11 -3.21 -5.50 1.32
C ALA A 11 -3.21 -6.03 2.76
N THR A 12 -3.10 -7.35 2.90
CA THR A 12 -2.82 -8.02 4.20
C THR A 12 -1.49 -8.77 4.17
N LYS A 13 -1.11 -9.38 3.03
CA LYS A 13 0.19 -10.04 2.89
C LYS A 13 1.22 -9.14 2.23
N ALA A 14 2.43 -9.14 2.79
CA ALA A 14 3.51 -8.27 2.35
C ALA A 14 4.87 -8.92 2.59
N ILE A 15 5.64 -9.09 1.52
CA ILE A 15 6.97 -9.69 1.58
C ILE A 15 8.02 -8.63 1.24
N HIS A 16 8.92 -8.38 2.18
CA HIS A 16 10.03 -7.45 2.02
C HIS A 16 11.38 -8.17 2.12
N LYS A 17 12.48 -7.51 1.73
CA LYS A 17 13.83 -8.09 1.81
C LYS A 17 14.25 -8.48 3.24
N LEU A 18 13.64 -7.85 4.24
CA LEU A 18 13.91 -8.10 5.66
C LEU A 18 13.07 -9.25 6.23
N GLY A 19 12.16 -9.82 5.44
CA GLY A 19 11.28 -10.90 5.85
C GLY A 19 9.81 -10.66 5.50
N ASP A 20 8.97 -11.53 6.02
CA ASP A 20 7.52 -11.39 5.99
C ASP A 20 7.10 -10.26 6.94
N ILE A 21 6.39 -9.28 6.40
CA ILE A 21 5.86 -8.12 7.12
C ILE A 21 4.34 -8.02 6.95
N SER A 22 3.70 -9.18 6.77
CA SER A 22 2.24 -9.30 6.67
C SER A 22 1.55 -8.89 7.97
N SER A 23 0.29 -8.49 7.83
CA SER A 23 -0.63 -8.19 8.93
C SER A 23 -1.92 -8.97 8.70
N ASP A 24 -2.59 -9.36 9.78
CA ASP A 24 -3.95 -9.92 9.68
C ASP A 24 -4.99 -8.81 9.44
N GLU A 25 -4.65 -7.56 9.77
CA GLU A 25 -5.47 -6.40 9.44
C GLU A 25 -5.08 -5.79 8.09
N PRO A 26 -6.08 -5.45 7.24
CA PRO A 26 -5.83 -4.78 5.97
C PRO A 26 -5.28 -3.37 6.18
N ASP A 27 -4.27 -3.00 5.38
CA ASP A 27 -3.67 -1.67 5.44
C ASP A 27 -3.45 -1.08 4.05
N LEU A 28 -3.21 0.24 3.99
CA LEU A 28 -3.06 1.02 2.77
C LEU A 28 -1.64 0.88 2.20
N CYS A 29 -1.54 0.36 0.98
CA CYS A 29 -0.30 0.32 0.21
C CYS A 29 -0.40 1.19 -1.04
N TYR A 30 0.76 1.70 -1.48
CA TYR A 30 0.93 2.35 -2.76
C TYR A 30 1.69 1.43 -3.69
N VAL A 31 1.09 1.04 -4.81
CA VAL A 31 1.69 0.13 -5.79
C VAL A 31 2.18 0.90 -7.02
N SER A 32 3.39 0.55 -7.45
CA SER A 32 4.12 1.22 -8.54
C SER A 32 4.41 0.30 -9.74
N GLU A 33 4.39 -1.01 -9.52
CA GLU A 33 4.58 -2.01 -10.56
C GLU A 33 3.59 -3.16 -10.37
N GLU A 34 3.06 -3.65 -11.47
CA GLU A 34 2.22 -4.83 -11.53
C GLU A 34 2.95 -5.93 -12.30
N HIS A 35 3.03 -7.10 -11.65
CA HIS A 35 3.48 -8.36 -12.22
C HIS A 35 2.30 -9.32 -12.39
N GLU A 36 2.58 -10.54 -12.82
CA GLU A 36 1.56 -11.58 -13.01
C GLU A 36 0.83 -11.89 -11.70
N ASP A 37 1.58 -12.25 -10.64
CA ASP A 37 0.99 -12.74 -9.38
C ASP A 37 1.05 -11.73 -8.22
N TYR A 38 1.77 -10.62 -8.37
CA TYR A 38 2.00 -9.66 -7.30
C TYR A 38 2.17 -8.23 -7.79
N TYR A 39 2.06 -7.28 -6.87
CA TYR A 39 2.44 -5.88 -7.04
C TYR A 39 3.75 -5.57 -6.33
N ILE A 40 4.47 -4.55 -6.81
CA ILE A 40 5.60 -3.94 -6.09
C ILE A 40 5.23 -2.52 -5.67
N GLY A 41 5.46 -2.20 -4.41
CA GLY A 41 5.10 -0.90 -3.87
C GLY A 41 5.74 -0.59 -2.52
N SER A 42 5.04 0.24 -1.76
CA SER A 42 5.39 0.60 -0.40
C SER A 42 4.16 0.62 0.50
N TRP A 43 4.34 0.31 1.78
CA TRP A 43 3.34 0.64 2.79
C TRP A 43 3.24 2.16 2.95
N VAL A 44 2.02 2.69 2.96
CA VAL A 44 1.76 4.14 3.09
C VAL A 44 1.83 4.57 4.55
N THR A 45 1.39 3.68 5.44
CA THR A 45 1.33 3.80 6.89
C THR A 45 2.43 2.95 7.54
N GLY A 46 2.75 3.24 8.81
CA GLY A 46 3.77 2.50 9.57
C GLY A 46 5.21 2.89 9.25
N PHE A 47 6.10 1.90 9.05
CA PHE A 47 7.56 2.10 8.91
C PHE A 47 8.02 2.49 7.50
N GLY A 48 7.10 2.69 6.55
CA GLY A 48 7.45 3.16 5.19
C GLY A 48 8.31 2.18 4.40
N PHE A 49 8.09 0.87 4.56
CA PHE A 49 8.82 -0.15 3.80
C PHE A 49 8.59 0.06 2.29
N ILE A 50 9.68 0.13 1.52
CA ILE A 50 9.68 0.28 0.07
C ILE A 50 10.06 -1.04 -0.63
N ARG A 51 9.70 -1.19 -1.91
CA ARG A 51 9.97 -2.40 -2.70
C ARG A 51 9.38 -3.67 -2.06
N VAL A 52 8.21 -3.52 -1.46
CA VAL A 52 7.42 -4.60 -0.86
C VAL A 52 6.67 -5.34 -1.96
N LYS A 53 6.64 -6.67 -1.89
CA LYS A 53 5.83 -7.52 -2.76
C LYS A 53 4.47 -7.76 -2.11
N PHE A 54 3.40 -7.42 -2.80
CA PHE A 54 2.03 -7.64 -2.36
C PHE A 54 1.35 -8.69 -3.25
N PRO A 55 1.03 -9.90 -2.76
CA PRO A 55 0.35 -10.92 -3.55
C PRO A 55 -1.05 -10.46 -3.99
N LYS A 56 -1.40 -10.66 -5.26
CA LYS A 56 -2.71 -10.24 -5.82
C LYS A 56 -3.90 -10.89 -5.12
N GLU A 57 -3.73 -12.13 -4.67
CA GLU A 57 -4.74 -12.88 -3.91
C GLU A 57 -5.18 -12.19 -2.61
N THR A 58 -4.34 -11.32 -2.05
CA THR A 58 -4.61 -10.60 -0.79
C THR A 58 -4.51 -9.09 -0.95
N THR A 59 -4.46 -8.60 -2.20
CA THR A 59 -4.38 -7.18 -2.52
C THR A 59 -5.56 -6.79 -3.40
N ARG A 60 -6.31 -5.78 -2.98
CA ARG A 60 -7.52 -5.34 -3.67
C ARG A 60 -7.58 -3.83 -3.82
N GLU A 61 -8.42 -3.37 -4.74
CA GLU A 61 -8.77 -1.95 -4.83
C GLU A 61 -9.51 -1.50 -3.57
N LEU A 62 -9.45 -0.20 -3.29
CA LEU A 62 -10.17 0.41 -2.17
C LEU A 62 -11.67 0.35 -2.45
N THR A 63 -12.47 0.20 -1.40
CA THR A 63 -13.91 0.49 -1.49
C THR A 63 -14.14 1.99 -1.53
N LYS A 64 -15.35 2.42 -1.91
CA LYS A 64 -15.70 3.85 -1.93
C LYS A 64 -15.59 4.48 -0.55
N GLU A 65 -15.99 3.75 0.48
CA GLU A 65 -15.93 4.18 1.87
C GLU A 65 -14.48 4.36 2.34
N GLU A 66 -13.58 3.46 1.92
CA GLU A 66 -12.14 3.57 2.20
C GLU A 66 -11.52 4.77 1.49
N VAL A 67 -11.86 4.99 0.21
CA VAL A 67 -11.41 6.18 -0.53
C VAL A 67 -11.82 7.46 0.20
N GLU A 68 -13.08 7.56 0.63
CA GLU A 68 -13.56 8.72 1.38
C GLU A 68 -12.89 8.87 2.74
N TYR A 69 -12.64 7.76 3.43
CA TYR A 69 -11.96 7.75 4.72
C TYR A 69 -10.53 8.27 4.58
N TYR A 70 -9.72 7.68 3.71
CA TYR A 70 -8.31 8.03 3.56
C TYR A 70 -8.11 9.44 2.98
N ASN A 71 -8.98 9.90 2.09
CA ASN A 71 -8.93 11.28 1.57
C ASN A 71 -9.16 12.36 2.65
N LYS A 72 -9.76 11.99 3.79
CA LYS A 72 -9.93 12.88 4.94
C LYS A 72 -8.79 12.78 5.96
N GLN A 73 -7.90 11.78 5.83
CA GLN A 73 -6.81 11.56 6.76
C GLN A 73 -5.63 12.49 6.51
N ARG A 74 -4.94 12.81 7.60
CA ARG A 74 -3.62 13.45 7.61
C ARG A 74 -2.66 12.51 8.28
N ILE A 75 -1.65 12.05 7.55
CA ILE A 75 -0.70 11.06 8.03
C ILE A 75 0.64 11.73 8.29
N GLN A 76 1.25 11.37 9.42
CA GLN A 76 2.61 11.76 9.75
C GLN A 76 3.41 10.50 10.06
N ILE A 77 4.54 10.31 9.38
CA ILE A 77 5.47 9.21 9.65
C ILE A 77 6.62 9.74 10.50
N GLY A 78 6.70 9.30 11.75
CA GLY A 78 7.71 9.78 12.71
C GLY A 78 7.66 11.29 12.89
N SER A 79 8.82 11.95 12.84
CA SER A 79 8.94 13.41 12.88
C SER A 79 8.86 14.07 11.48
N GLY A 80 8.41 13.34 10.46
CA GLY A 80 8.27 13.83 9.10
C GLY A 80 7.15 14.87 8.94
N PRO A 81 7.01 15.44 7.73
CA PRO A 81 5.91 16.35 7.43
C PRO A 81 4.56 15.62 7.49
N ILE A 82 3.50 16.37 7.82
CA ILE A 82 2.12 15.88 7.72
C ILE A 82 1.74 15.87 6.23
N LEU A 83 1.28 14.72 5.74
CA LEU A 83 0.83 14.52 4.38
C LEU A 83 -0.68 14.33 4.36
N SER A 84 -1.36 15.02 3.43
CA SER A 84 -2.73 14.68 3.06
C SER A 84 -2.68 13.61 1.99
N LEU A 85 -3.36 12.49 2.23
CA LEU A 85 -3.53 11.49 1.19
C LEU A 85 -4.53 11.96 0.14
N LYS A 86 -4.24 11.64 -1.12
CA LYS A 86 -5.19 11.71 -2.24
C LYS A 86 -5.18 10.35 -2.90
N VAL A 87 -6.22 9.57 -2.63
CA VAL A 87 -6.42 8.22 -3.17
C VAL A 87 -7.64 8.25 -4.10
N ASP A 88 -7.55 7.50 -5.19
CA ASP A 88 -8.51 7.43 -6.29
C ASP A 88 -8.95 5.99 -6.59
#